data_AF-A0A0C4FD69-F1
#
_entry.id   AF-A0A0C4FD69-F1
#
_cell.length_a   1.000
_cell.length_b   1.000
_cell.length_c   1.000
_cell.angle_alpha   90.00
_cell.angle_beta   90.00
_cell.angle_gamma   90.00
#
_symmetry.space_group_name_H-M   'P 1'
#
loop_
_entity.id
_entity.type
_entity.pdbx_description
1 polymer ?
#
loop_
_entity_poly.entity_id
_entity_poly.type
_entity_poly.pdbx_seq_one_letter_code
_entity_poly.pdbx_strand_id
1 'polypeptide(L)'
;MSNDTKEASSSHTNVNLSSQTSASNPKISTARLPILKPPGLDSNYLNWKKVALRVLKSAKVNHVLTSVDANRRTPTWDKDNDLICAVLVQIVDEANLCHLADKDNAAKIWDDLSKAHQDSSSGGQIYWIRKLLKARMEGNDIHSHLDMLANYYERLNSLITPEKPLTAEDVHNTAILSSISPDWISCVSGLMNQEDVRTEKYVSALKNES
;
A
#
# COMPACT_ATOMS: atom_id res chain seq x y z
N MET A 1 86.30 -13.20 11.39
CA MET A 1 86.16 -12.00 10.54
C MET A 1 84.66 -11.83 10.34
N SER A 2 83.91 -11.29 11.31
CA SER A 2 83.71 -9.86 11.63
C SER A 2 83.45 -9.01 10.39
N ASN A 3 82.20 -8.58 10.21
CA ASN A 3 81.82 -7.20 10.52
C ASN A 3 80.31 -7.05 10.74
N ASP A 4 79.98 -6.60 11.95
CA ASP A 4 78.89 -5.68 12.36
C ASP A 4 78.70 -4.47 11.42
N THR A 5 77.66 -3.64 11.39
CA THR A 5 76.30 -3.54 11.95
C THR A 5 75.76 -2.18 11.44
N LYS A 6 74.47 -2.05 11.07
CA LYS A 6 73.69 -0.85 11.43
C LYS A 6 72.18 -1.05 11.26
N GLU A 7 71.48 -0.90 12.38
CA GLU A 7 70.04 -0.72 12.48
C GLU A 7 69.56 0.56 11.78
N ALA A 8 68.33 0.50 11.27
CA ALA A 8 67.39 1.63 11.34
C ALA A 8 65.98 1.08 11.61
N SER A 9 65.44 1.47 12.76
CA SER A 9 64.07 1.26 13.22
C SER A 9 63.05 1.91 12.27
N SER A 10 61.94 1.21 11.99
CA SER A 10 60.67 1.87 11.68
C SER A 10 59.50 0.98 12.10
N SER A 11 58.86 1.40 13.18
CA SER A 11 57.65 0.85 13.78
C SER A 11 56.43 1.26 12.95
N HIS A 12 55.79 0.34 12.22
CA HIS A 12 54.41 0.55 11.76
C HIS A 12 53.60 -0.75 11.82
N THR A 13 53.01 -0.94 13.00
CA THR A 13 51.64 -1.37 13.27
C THR A 13 51.01 -2.39 12.31
N ASN A 14 51.01 -3.66 12.74
CA ASN A 14 50.05 -4.65 12.27
C ASN A 14 48.64 -4.20 12.68
N VAL A 15 47.88 -3.63 11.74
CA VAL A 15 46.46 -3.38 11.95
C VAL A 15 45.73 -4.70 11.72
N ASN A 16 45.58 -5.45 12.80
CA ASN A 16 44.60 -6.53 12.87
C ASN A 16 43.21 -5.89 12.97
N LEU A 17 42.56 -5.63 11.84
CA LEU A 17 41.17 -5.18 11.81
C LEU A 17 40.24 -6.38 12.00
N SER A 18 40.25 -6.95 13.19
CA SER A 18 39.17 -7.83 13.64
C SER A 18 37.92 -6.99 13.87
N SER A 19 36.79 -7.48 13.36
CA SER A 19 35.42 -6.96 13.52
C SER A 19 34.96 -5.93 12.50
N GLN A 20 35.04 -6.27 11.21
CA GLN A 20 33.83 -6.06 10.41
C GLN A 20 32.87 -7.21 10.75
N THR A 21 31.91 -6.94 11.64
CA THR A 21 30.63 -7.61 11.52
C THR A 21 30.11 -7.27 10.13
N SER A 22 30.34 -8.16 9.17
CA SER A 22 29.67 -8.12 7.88
C SER A 22 28.18 -8.27 8.18
N ALA A 23 27.50 -7.15 8.45
CA ALA A 23 26.05 -7.11 8.45
C ALA A 23 25.66 -7.60 7.06
N SER A 24 25.14 -8.82 6.99
CA SER A 24 24.69 -9.40 5.73
C SER A 24 23.65 -8.44 5.16
N ASN A 25 23.93 -7.85 4.00
CA ASN A 25 22.93 -7.02 3.32
C ASN A 25 21.66 -7.86 3.16
N PRO A 26 20.48 -7.33 3.55
CA PRO A 26 19.22 -8.05 3.37
C PRO A 26 19.04 -8.38 1.89
N LYS A 27 19.08 -9.67 1.55
CA LYS A 27 18.83 -10.16 0.19
C LYS A 27 17.35 -10.49 0.07
N ILE A 28 16.60 -9.63 -0.63
CA ILE A 28 15.23 -9.93 -1.05
C ILE A 28 15.30 -10.58 -2.43
N SER A 29 14.73 -11.79 -2.56
CA SER A 29 14.53 -12.40 -3.87
C SER A 29 13.18 -11.97 -4.42
N THR A 30 13.20 -11.24 -5.54
CA THR A 30 12.00 -10.77 -6.24
C THR A 30 11.46 -11.76 -7.28
N ALA A 31 12.27 -12.74 -7.69
CA ALA A 31 11.96 -13.69 -8.77
C ALA A 31 10.68 -14.54 -8.56
N ARG A 32 10.14 -14.58 -7.34
CA ARG A 32 8.91 -15.31 -7.00
C ARG A 32 7.80 -14.42 -6.45
N LEU A 33 8.01 -13.11 -6.42
CA LEU A 33 6.99 -12.17 -5.95
C LEU A 33 5.93 -11.97 -7.04
N PRO A 34 4.64 -11.90 -6.65
CA PRO A 34 3.59 -11.58 -7.61
C PRO A 34 3.81 -10.17 -8.16
N ILE A 35 3.54 -10.00 -9.45
CA ILE A 35 3.45 -8.67 -10.07
C ILE A 35 2.12 -8.03 -9.68
N LEU A 36 2.14 -6.79 -9.22
CA LEU A 36 0.94 -5.98 -8.97
C LEU A 36 0.30 -5.63 -10.31
N LYS A 37 -0.88 -6.19 -10.56
CA LYS A 37 -1.69 -5.90 -11.75
C LYS A 37 -2.12 -4.43 -11.78
N PRO A 38 -2.61 -3.91 -12.92
CA PRO A 38 -3.17 -2.58 -13.00
C PRO A 38 -4.31 -2.32 -12.00
N PRO A 39 -4.57 -1.06 -11.60
CA PRO A 39 -5.71 -0.70 -10.78
C PRO A 39 -7.05 -1.04 -11.45
N GLY A 40 -8.06 -1.32 -10.63
CA GLY A 40 -9.40 -1.68 -11.10
C GLY A 40 -9.95 -2.95 -10.46
N LEU A 41 -11.04 -3.47 -11.04
CA LEU A 41 -11.78 -4.62 -10.51
C LEU A 41 -10.91 -5.87 -10.38
N ASP A 42 -10.05 -6.11 -11.37
CA ASP A 42 -9.18 -7.29 -11.45
C ASP A 42 -7.82 -7.11 -10.74
N SER A 43 -7.63 -5.99 -10.03
CA SER A 43 -6.42 -5.72 -9.26
C SER A 43 -6.17 -6.84 -8.24
N ASN A 44 -4.96 -7.41 -8.22
CA ASN A 44 -4.57 -8.39 -7.20
C ASN A 44 -4.01 -7.73 -5.92
N TYR A 45 -4.18 -6.42 -5.74
CA TYR A 45 -3.51 -5.63 -4.71
C TYR A 45 -3.61 -6.20 -3.29
N LEU A 46 -4.77 -6.69 -2.85
CA LEU A 46 -4.91 -7.24 -1.49
C LEU A 46 -4.00 -8.46 -1.25
N ASN A 47 -3.91 -9.35 -2.25
CA ASN A 47 -3.04 -10.52 -2.18
C ASN A 47 -1.57 -10.12 -2.36
N TRP A 48 -1.29 -9.24 -3.31
CA TRP A 48 0.05 -8.69 -3.53
C TRP A 48 0.60 -8.02 -2.25
N LYS A 49 -0.19 -7.15 -1.61
CA LYS A 49 0.16 -6.44 -0.37
C LYS A 49 0.50 -7.42 0.74
N LYS A 50 -0.32 -8.46 0.93
CA LYS A 50 -0.07 -9.53 1.93
C LYS A 50 1.28 -10.22 1.70
N VAL A 51 1.57 -10.59 0.45
CA VAL A 51 2.82 -11.29 0.09
C VAL A 51 4.04 -10.37 0.22
N ALA A 52 3.98 -9.18 -0.38
CA ALA A 52 5.05 -8.19 -0.32
C ALA A 52 5.38 -7.84 1.13
N LEU A 53 4.39 -7.46 1.94
CA LEU A 53 4.59 -7.13 3.34
C LEU A 53 5.22 -8.28 4.14
N ARG A 54 4.83 -9.53 3.88
CA ARG A 54 5.41 -10.70 4.55
C ARG A 54 6.89 -10.88 4.21
N VAL A 55 7.27 -10.70 2.95
CA VAL A 55 8.68 -10.78 2.51
C VAL A 55 9.49 -9.64 3.12
N LEU A 56 8.98 -8.41 3.08
CA LEU A 56 9.67 -7.25 3.67
C LEU A 56 9.83 -7.37 5.18
N LYS A 57 8.83 -7.91 5.89
CA LYS A 57 8.92 -8.25 7.31
C LYS A 57 9.97 -9.32 7.58
N SER A 58 10.02 -10.38 6.77
CA SER A 58 11.03 -11.43 6.90
C SER A 58 12.45 -10.91 6.71
N ALA A 59 12.63 -9.92 5.82
CA ALA A 59 13.91 -9.24 5.59
C ALA A 59 14.19 -8.11 6.59
N LYS A 60 13.27 -7.84 7.55
CA LYS A 60 13.37 -6.79 8.59
C LYS A 60 13.47 -5.35 8.07
N VAL A 61 13.03 -5.11 6.84
CA VAL A 61 13.11 -3.81 6.15
C VAL A 61 11.75 -3.14 6.01
N ASN A 62 10.67 -3.73 6.49
CA ASN A 62 9.31 -3.15 6.39
C ASN A 62 9.13 -1.82 7.15
N HIS A 63 10.10 -1.41 7.97
CA HIS A 63 10.05 -0.17 8.74
C HIS A 63 10.12 1.09 7.85
N VAL A 64 10.63 0.98 6.62
CA VAL A 64 10.68 2.10 5.66
C VAL A 64 9.36 2.31 4.89
N LEU A 65 8.37 1.42 5.07
CA LEU A 65 7.03 1.58 4.46
C LEU A 65 6.17 2.62 5.20
N THR A 66 6.57 3.02 6.39
CA THR A 66 5.93 4.08 7.16
C THR A 66 6.79 5.33 7.11
N SER A 67 6.16 6.50 7.01
CA SER A 67 6.88 7.77 7.07
C SER A 67 7.57 7.93 8.43
N VAL A 68 8.85 8.30 8.41
CA VAL A 68 9.66 8.53 9.61
C VAL A 68 10.38 9.87 9.46
N ASP A 69 10.25 10.72 10.46
CA ASP A 69 10.98 12.00 10.56
C ASP A 69 12.48 11.76 10.41
N ALA A 70 13.18 12.65 9.69
CA ALA A 70 14.61 12.50 9.40
C ALA A 70 15.45 12.25 10.68
N ASN A 71 15.11 12.94 11.78
CA ASN A 71 15.81 12.83 13.06
C ASN A 71 15.59 11.50 13.80
N ARG A 72 14.62 10.69 13.37
CA ARG A 72 14.26 9.39 13.97
C ARG A 72 14.69 8.19 13.11
N ARG A 73 15.32 8.44 11.97
CA ARG A 73 15.77 7.38 11.05
C ARG A 73 16.93 6.60 11.66
N THR A 74 16.90 5.29 11.46
CA THR A 74 18.02 4.42 11.82
C THR A 74 19.20 4.66 10.88
N PRO A 75 20.43 4.31 11.27
CA PRO A 75 21.59 4.42 10.37
C PRO A 75 21.48 3.59 9.08
N THR A 76 20.59 2.60 9.03
CA THR A 76 20.35 1.76 7.84
C THR A 76 19.20 2.26 6.97
N TRP A 77 18.44 3.27 7.43
CA TRP A 77 17.17 3.65 6.82
C TRP A 77 17.31 3.99 5.33
N ASP A 78 18.31 4.77 4.93
CA ASP A 78 18.49 5.16 3.52
C ASP A 78 18.78 3.93 2.64
N LYS A 79 19.64 3.01 3.11
CA LYS A 79 19.95 1.77 2.38
C LYS A 79 18.74 0.85 2.26
N ASP A 80 17.98 0.71 3.35
CA ASP A 80 16.78 -0.11 3.38
C ASP A 80 15.70 0.52 2.48
N ASN A 81 15.55 1.85 2.49
CA ASN A 81 14.65 2.60 1.63
C ASN A 81 14.97 2.39 0.15
N ASP A 82 16.23 2.55 -0.26
CA ASP A 82 16.67 2.37 -1.65
C ASP A 82 16.44 0.93 -2.12
N LEU A 83 16.73 -0.05 -1.25
CA LEU A 83 16.44 -1.45 -1.52
C LEU A 83 14.94 -1.68 -1.74
N ILE A 84 14.07 -1.11 -0.90
CA ILE A 84 12.63 -1.26 -1.06
C ILE A 84 12.11 -0.54 -2.30
N CYS A 85 12.58 0.67 -2.61
CA CYS A 85 12.24 1.35 -3.86
C CYS A 85 12.56 0.45 -5.07
N ALA A 86 13.78 -0.11 -5.12
CA ALA A 86 14.19 -1.01 -6.19
C ALA A 86 13.34 -2.29 -6.26
N VAL A 87 12.99 -2.87 -5.10
CA VAL A 87 12.10 -4.04 -5.05
C VAL A 87 10.70 -3.70 -5.56
N LEU A 88 10.12 -2.59 -5.12
CA LEU A 88 8.77 -2.17 -5.50
C LEU A 88 8.66 -1.96 -7.01
N VAL A 89 9.64 -1.31 -7.64
CA VAL A 89 9.71 -1.14 -9.11
C VAL A 89 9.66 -2.49 -9.84
N GLN A 90 10.30 -3.53 -9.30
CA GLN A 90 10.37 -4.85 -9.94
C GLN A 90 9.11 -5.69 -9.83
N ILE A 91 8.24 -5.39 -8.86
CA ILE A 91 7.07 -6.23 -8.55
C ILE A 91 5.75 -5.55 -8.89
N VAL A 92 5.79 -4.54 -9.77
CA VAL A 92 4.62 -3.85 -10.30
C VAL A 92 4.56 -3.95 -11.81
N ASP A 93 3.35 -3.99 -12.35
CA ASP A 93 3.11 -3.86 -13.79
C ASP A 93 3.46 -2.44 -14.28
N GLU A 94 3.78 -2.30 -15.57
CA GLU A 94 4.14 -1.03 -16.20
C GLU A 94 3.07 0.05 -15.99
N ALA A 95 1.79 -0.32 -15.99
CA ALA A 95 0.68 0.61 -15.77
C ALA A 95 0.74 1.30 -14.40
N ASN A 96 1.45 0.74 -13.43
CA ASN A 96 1.60 1.30 -12.10
C ASN A 96 2.82 2.25 -11.97
N LEU A 97 3.72 2.31 -12.96
CA LEU A 97 4.94 3.12 -12.88
C LEU A 97 4.67 4.61 -12.72
N CYS A 98 3.52 5.10 -13.18
CA CYS A 98 3.09 6.49 -12.97
C CYS A 98 2.94 6.84 -11.47
N HIS A 99 2.67 5.85 -10.62
CA HIS A 99 2.58 6.01 -9.16
C HIS A 99 3.97 5.98 -8.47
N LEU A 100 5.03 5.63 -9.22
CA LEU A 100 6.41 5.50 -8.73
C LEU A 100 7.31 6.68 -9.13
N ALA A 101 6.88 7.51 -10.10
CA ALA A 101 7.68 8.61 -10.63
C ALA A 101 8.13 9.61 -9.54
N ASP A 102 9.40 10.02 -9.59
CA ASP A 102 10.05 11.05 -8.76
C ASP A 102 10.09 10.78 -7.25
N LYS A 103 10.20 9.50 -6.84
CA LYS A 103 10.19 9.12 -5.41
C LYS A 103 11.38 8.27 -5.00
N ASP A 104 12.28 8.89 -4.25
CA ASP A 104 13.32 8.20 -3.47
C ASP A 104 12.79 7.79 -2.09
N ASN A 105 11.49 7.47 -1.98
CA ASN A 105 10.84 7.19 -0.70
C ASN A 105 9.85 6.03 -0.81
N ALA A 106 10.25 4.90 -0.22
CA ALA A 106 9.48 3.66 -0.21
C ALA A 106 8.11 3.82 0.45
N ALA A 107 8.00 4.60 1.53
CA ALA A 107 6.71 4.87 2.18
C ALA A 107 5.75 5.60 1.24
N LYS A 108 6.23 6.58 0.48
CA LYS A 108 5.41 7.34 -0.47
C LYS A 108 5.02 6.50 -1.69
N ILE A 109 5.89 5.62 -2.17
CA ILE A 109 5.53 4.66 -3.22
C ILE A 109 4.45 3.71 -2.71
N TRP A 110 4.64 3.14 -1.53
CA TRP A 110 3.70 2.20 -0.92
C TRP A 110 2.33 2.81 -0.69
N ASP A 111 2.28 4.04 -0.18
CA ASP A 111 1.04 4.79 0.04
C ASP A 111 0.31 5.09 -1.27
N ASP A 112 1.01 5.58 -2.30
CA ASP A 112 0.37 5.92 -3.57
C ASP A 112 -0.11 4.68 -4.33
N LEU A 113 0.61 3.57 -4.27
CA LEU A 113 0.10 2.28 -4.74
C LEU A 113 -1.17 1.88 -3.97
N SER A 114 -1.16 2.05 -2.64
CA SER A 114 -2.35 1.77 -1.84
C SER A 114 -3.54 2.60 -2.26
N LYS A 115 -3.36 3.91 -2.48
CA LYS A 115 -4.42 4.83 -2.93
C LYS A 115 -4.91 4.51 -4.34
N ALA A 116 -4.02 4.13 -5.25
CA ALA A 116 -4.38 3.77 -6.61
C ALA A 116 -5.27 2.51 -6.65
N HIS A 117 -5.02 1.54 -5.75
CA HIS A 117 -5.72 0.25 -5.75
C HIS A 117 -6.84 0.12 -4.72
N GLN A 118 -6.87 0.99 -3.70
CA GLN A 118 -7.89 1.01 -2.65
C GLN A 118 -8.43 2.43 -2.52
N ASP A 119 -9.66 2.61 -3.00
CA ASP A 119 -10.41 3.84 -2.77
C ASP A 119 -10.92 3.87 -1.32
N SER A 120 -10.19 4.53 -0.44
CA SER A 120 -10.56 4.74 0.97
C SER A 120 -11.57 5.86 1.20
N SER A 121 -12.02 6.53 0.13
CA SER A 121 -13.03 7.58 0.22
C SER A 121 -14.38 7.03 0.71
N SER A 122 -15.27 7.94 1.10
CA SER A 122 -16.67 7.59 1.41
C SER A 122 -17.33 6.93 0.20
N GLY A 123 -17.01 7.40 -1.01
CA GLY A 123 -17.47 6.82 -2.27
C GLY A 123 -17.01 5.38 -2.48
N GLY A 124 -15.76 5.08 -2.19
CA GLY A 124 -15.19 3.73 -2.31
C GLY A 124 -15.88 2.72 -1.38
N GLN A 125 -16.13 3.10 -0.13
CA GLN A 125 -16.89 2.26 0.81
C GLN A 125 -18.32 2.05 0.33
N ILE A 126 -19.03 3.14 -0.03
CA ILE A 126 -20.40 3.10 -0.55
C ILE A 126 -20.49 2.22 -1.80
N TYR A 127 -19.49 2.28 -2.69
CA TYR A 127 -19.43 1.48 -3.89
C TYR A 127 -19.44 -0.02 -3.58
N TRP A 128 -18.59 -0.49 -2.66
CA TRP A 128 -18.54 -1.91 -2.30
C TRP A 128 -19.78 -2.37 -1.52
N ILE A 129 -20.34 -1.55 -0.63
CA ILE A 129 -21.62 -1.84 0.05
C ILE A 129 -22.72 -2.00 -1.00
N ARG A 130 -22.82 -1.06 -1.95
CA ARG A 130 -23.81 -1.12 -3.04
C ARG A 130 -23.63 -2.36 -3.90
N LYS A 131 -22.38 -2.74 -4.22
CA LYS A 131 -22.08 -3.97 -4.96
C LYS A 131 -22.54 -5.23 -4.21
N LEU A 132 -22.28 -5.33 -2.91
CA LEU A 132 -22.75 -6.43 -2.07
C LEU A 132 -24.29 -6.51 -2.03
N LEU A 133 -24.97 -5.41 -1.75
CA LEU A 133 -26.43 -5.39 -1.58
C LEU A 133 -27.19 -5.60 -2.89
N LYS A 134 -26.64 -5.13 -4.01
CA LYS A 134 -27.27 -5.23 -5.34
C LYS A 134 -26.88 -6.50 -6.10
N ALA A 135 -25.86 -7.24 -5.67
CA ALA A 135 -25.50 -8.50 -6.29
C ALA A 135 -26.69 -9.48 -6.26
N ARG A 136 -26.97 -10.09 -7.41
CA ARG A 136 -27.94 -11.17 -7.58
C ARG A 136 -27.25 -12.32 -8.28
N MET A 137 -27.68 -13.55 -7.98
CA MET A 137 -27.18 -14.71 -8.68
C MET A 137 -27.71 -14.69 -10.11
N GLU A 138 -26.81 -14.69 -11.08
CA GLU A 138 -27.11 -14.84 -12.49
C GLU A 138 -26.76 -16.27 -12.91
N GLY A 139 -27.64 -16.92 -13.67
CA GLY A 139 -27.46 -18.32 -14.06
C GLY A 139 -27.61 -19.30 -12.88
N ASN A 140 -26.88 -20.41 -12.95
CA ASN A 140 -27.02 -21.56 -12.04
C ASN A 140 -25.73 -21.93 -11.27
N ASP A 141 -24.65 -21.16 -11.42
CA ASP A 141 -23.40 -21.40 -10.70
C ASP A 141 -23.34 -20.62 -9.39
N ILE A 142 -23.77 -21.30 -8.32
CA ILE A 142 -23.74 -20.75 -6.96
C ILE A 142 -22.31 -20.52 -6.45
N HIS A 143 -21.33 -21.32 -6.86
CA HIS A 143 -19.96 -21.18 -6.40
C HIS A 143 -19.34 -19.89 -6.92
N SER A 144 -19.46 -19.64 -8.21
CA SER A 144 -19.01 -18.37 -8.81
C SER A 144 -19.70 -17.15 -8.18
N HIS A 145 -20.99 -17.26 -7.85
CA HIS A 145 -21.71 -16.17 -7.17
C HIS A 145 -21.18 -15.92 -5.75
N LEU A 146 -20.93 -16.97 -4.98
CA LEU A 146 -20.37 -16.85 -3.62
C LEU A 146 -18.94 -16.31 -3.63
N ASP A 147 -18.12 -16.73 -4.59
CA ASP A 147 -16.74 -16.22 -4.76
C ASP A 147 -16.75 -14.72 -5.11
N MET A 148 -17.69 -14.27 -5.94
CA MET A 148 -17.89 -12.85 -6.23
C MET A 148 -18.29 -12.05 -4.98
N LEU A 149 -19.25 -12.56 -4.19
CA LEU A 149 -19.65 -11.91 -2.93
C LEU A 149 -18.50 -11.85 -1.93
N ALA A 150 -17.73 -12.93 -1.80
CA ALA A 150 -16.52 -12.97 -0.98
C ALA A 150 -15.51 -11.92 -1.44
N ASN A 151 -15.29 -11.76 -2.75
CA ASN A 151 -14.41 -10.72 -3.28
C ASN A 151 -14.88 -9.31 -2.90
N TYR A 152 -16.17 -9.00 -3.06
CA TYR A 152 -16.71 -7.70 -2.67
C TYR A 152 -16.60 -7.44 -1.16
N TYR A 153 -16.84 -8.47 -0.34
CA TYR A 153 -16.65 -8.41 1.10
C TYR A 153 -15.19 -8.14 1.45
N GLU A 154 -14.23 -8.85 0.87
CA GLU A 154 -12.81 -8.63 1.13
C GLU A 154 -12.37 -7.20 0.76
N ARG A 155 -12.89 -6.65 -0.35
CA ARG A 155 -12.63 -5.27 -0.76
C ARG A 155 -13.18 -4.28 0.26
N LEU A 156 -14.45 -4.42 0.66
CA LEU A 156 -15.05 -3.56 1.69
C LEU A 156 -14.29 -3.67 3.01
N ASN A 157 -14.04 -4.89 3.47
CA ASN A 157 -13.34 -5.16 4.73
C ASN A 157 -11.92 -4.58 4.73
N SER A 158 -11.27 -4.49 3.57
CA SER A 158 -9.95 -3.86 3.45
C SER A 158 -9.95 -2.35 3.64
N LEU A 159 -11.11 -1.69 3.59
CA LEU A 159 -11.32 -0.26 3.81
C LEU A 159 -11.77 0.06 5.25
N ILE A 160 -12.08 -0.96 6.04
CA ILE A 160 -12.54 -0.82 7.42
C ILE A 160 -11.32 -0.96 8.33
N THR A 161 -11.03 0.07 9.12
CA THR A 161 -9.96 0.04 10.12
C THR A 161 -10.50 0.39 11.50
N PRO A 162 -9.76 0.15 12.59
CA PRO A 162 -10.17 0.61 13.92
C PRO A 162 -10.43 2.12 13.99
N GLU A 163 -9.64 2.91 13.25
CA GLU A 163 -9.76 4.36 13.17
C GLU A 163 -10.91 4.79 12.27
N LYS A 164 -11.29 3.95 11.30
CA LYS A 164 -12.36 4.18 10.34
C LYS A 164 -13.30 2.97 10.26
N PRO A 165 -14.13 2.75 11.29
CA PRO A 165 -15.06 1.63 11.31
C PRO A 165 -16.22 1.86 10.34
N LEU A 166 -16.86 0.77 9.91
CA LEU A 166 -18.13 0.87 9.19
C LEU A 166 -19.25 1.28 10.15
N THR A 167 -19.98 2.34 9.81
CA THR A 167 -21.03 2.91 10.65
C THR A 167 -22.43 2.70 10.06
N ALA A 168 -23.46 2.91 10.88
CA ALA A 168 -24.84 2.96 10.39
C ALA A 168 -25.04 4.11 9.38
N GLU A 169 -24.24 5.16 9.48
CA GLU A 169 -24.26 6.31 8.58
C GLU A 169 -23.84 5.93 7.16
N ASP A 170 -22.80 5.10 7.02
CA ASP A 170 -22.34 4.61 5.71
C ASP A 170 -23.41 3.79 4.99
N VAL A 171 -24.17 3.00 5.75
CA VAL A 171 -25.32 2.23 5.23
C VAL A 171 -26.45 3.18 4.80
N HIS A 172 -26.76 4.19 5.61
CA HIS A 172 -27.78 5.18 5.27
C HIS A 172 -27.41 6.00 4.03
N ASN A 173 -26.17 6.49 3.94
CA ASN A 173 -25.62 7.16 2.77
C ASN A 173 -25.69 6.26 1.52
N THR A 174 -25.33 4.99 1.66
CA THR A 174 -25.44 4.02 0.56
C THR A 174 -26.89 3.85 0.11
N ALA A 175 -27.85 3.81 1.03
CA ALA A 175 -29.26 3.69 0.70
C ALA A 175 -29.78 4.92 -0.06
N ILE A 176 -29.45 6.13 0.39
CA ILE A 176 -29.78 7.39 -0.29
C ILE A 176 -29.20 7.39 -1.71
N LEU A 177 -27.90 7.17 -1.85
CA LEU A 177 -27.24 7.22 -3.17
C LEU A 177 -27.67 6.06 -4.10
N SER A 178 -28.20 4.98 -3.53
CA SER A 178 -28.74 3.85 -4.28
C SER A 178 -30.18 4.03 -4.75
N SER A 179 -30.92 4.98 -4.17
CA SER A 179 -32.35 5.23 -4.44
C SER A 179 -32.60 6.41 -5.38
N ILE A 180 -31.61 7.27 -5.60
CA ILE A 180 -31.70 8.42 -6.52
C ILE A 180 -31.34 8.05 -7.97
N SER A 181 -31.85 8.81 -8.94
CA SER A 181 -31.49 8.66 -10.36
C SER A 181 -29.99 8.94 -10.57
N PRO A 182 -29.31 8.23 -11.51
CA PRO A 182 -27.92 8.52 -11.86
C PRO A 182 -27.63 9.99 -12.19
N ASP A 183 -28.61 10.73 -12.71
CA ASP A 183 -28.45 12.15 -13.08
C ASP A 183 -28.09 13.05 -11.88
N TRP A 184 -28.46 12.62 -10.66
CA TRP A 184 -28.21 13.36 -9.41
C TRP A 184 -26.85 13.05 -8.78
N ILE A 185 -26.10 12.08 -9.33
CA ILE A 185 -24.80 11.67 -8.78
C ILE A 185 -23.74 12.77 -8.96
N SER A 186 -23.85 13.59 -10.00
CA SER A 186 -22.94 14.73 -10.25
C SER A 186 -22.90 15.69 -9.05
N CYS A 187 -24.06 15.97 -8.44
CA CYS A 187 -24.24 16.88 -7.29
C CYS A 187 -23.45 16.44 -6.05
N VAL A 188 -23.19 15.15 -5.90
CA VAL A 188 -22.54 14.56 -4.71
C VAL A 188 -21.17 13.96 -5.02
N SER A 189 -20.75 13.94 -6.29
CA SER A 189 -19.49 13.33 -6.74
C SER A 189 -18.26 13.86 -5.99
N GLY A 190 -18.17 15.18 -5.80
CA GLY A 190 -17.09 15.82 -5.05
C GLY A 190 -17.06 15.42 -3.57
N LEU A 191 -18.23 15.17 -2.97
CA LEU A 191 -18.35 14.65 -1.62
C LEU A 191 -17.95 13.18 -1.55
N MET A 192 -18.29 12.37 -2.55
CA MET A 192 -17.92 10.95 -2.61
C MET A 192 -16.40 10.75 -2.61
N ASN A 193 -15.64 11.68 -3.19
CA ASN A 193 -14.17 11.62 -3.21
C ASN A 193 -13.51 12.05 -1.88
N GLN A 194 -14.30 12.46 -0.88
CA GLN A 194 -13.79 12.84 0.44
C GLN A 194 -13.93 11.68 1.43
N GLU A 195 -13.10 11.69 2.47
CA GLU A 195 -13.21 10.80 3.60
C GLU A 195 -14.18 11.37 4.65
N ASP A 196 -14.88 10.48 5.37
CA ASP A 196 -15.72 10.77 6.53
C ASP A 196 -16.81 11.83 6.27
N VAL A 197 -17.47 11.73 5.11
CA VAL A 197 -18.55 12.64 4.76
C VAL A 197 -19.83 12.27 5.48
N ARG A 198 -20.31 13.20 6.30
CA ARG A 198 -21.59 13.06 6.98
C ARG A 198 -22.79 13.17 6.05
N THR A 199 -23.85 12.45 6.39
CA THR A 199 -25.15 12.37 5.70
C THR A 199 -25.74 13.74 5.42
N GLU A 200 -25.62 14.67 6.37
CA GLU A 200 -26.24 15.99 6.23
C GLU A 200 -25.66 16.77 5.05
N LYS A 201 -24.38 16.53 4.69
CA LYS A 201 -23.74 17.14 3.51
C LYS A 201 -24.31 16.58 2.21
N TYR A 202 -24.49 15.26 2.12
CA TYR A 202 -25.14 14.63 0.96
C TYR A 202 -26.57 15.13 0.79
N VAL A 203 -27.36 15.13 1.87
CA VAL A 203 -28.75 15.59 1.85
C VAL A 203 -28.85 17.06 1.46
N SER A 204 -27.97 17.92 1.99
CA SER A 204 -27.95 19.34 1.64
C SER A 204 -27.60 19.57 0.17
N ALA A 205 -26.58 18.87 -0.34
CA ALA A 205 -26.20 18.98 -1.75
C ALA A 205 -27.34 18.55 -2.69
N LEU A 206 -28.01 17.43 -2.39
CA LEU A 206 -29.16 16.95 -3.17
C LEU A 206 -30.35 17.90 -3.10
N LYS A 207 -30.64 18.48 -1.93
CA LYS A 207 -31.75 19.44 -1.76
C LYS A 207 -31.50 20.77 -2.45
N ASN A 208 -30.23 21.20 -2.58
CA ASN A 208 -29.89 22.48 -3.22
C ASN A 208 -30.04 22.44 -4.75
N GLU A 209 -30.06 21.26 -5.37
CA GLU A 209 -30.29 21.08 -6.81
C GLU A 209 -31.78 20.92 -7.16
N SER A 210 -32.63 20.67 -6.16
CA SER A 210 -34.08 20.50 -6.32
C SER A 210 -34.82 21.83 -6.45
#